data_AF-T0ZGB3-F1
#
_entry.id   AF-T0ZGB3-F1
#
_cell.length_a   1.000
_cell.length_b   1.000
_cell.length_c   1.000
_cell.angle_alpha   90.00
_cell.angle_beta   90.00
_cell.angle_gamma   90.00
#
_symmetry.space_group_name_H-M   'P 1'
#
loop_
_entity.id
_entity.type
_entity.pdbx_description
1 polymer ?
#
loop_
_entity_poly.entity_id
_entity_poly.type
_entity_poly.pdbx_seq_one_letter_code
_entity_poly.pdbx_strand_id
1 'polypeptide(L)'
;MWRRAYSLLLALAIPWALWRLGRVSLRQTGQREATRERLGYIEPQSSGTYWIHAASLGEVQVAFNLIHSLRQKDPDLPVVLTTFTATGKAQAQEVLPPAIPVYLLPLDHPFAVVTFSEPAETPDWRRDRNGNLAQSGAGLL
;
A
#
# COMPACT_ATOMS: atom_id res chain seq x y z
N MET A 1 4.35 -8.39 50.23
CA MET A 1 5.50 -7.60 49.71
C MET A 1 5.90 -8.01 48.29
N TRP A 2 5.90 -9.31 47.97
CA TRP A 2 6.26 -9.83 46.64
C TRP A 2 5.44 -9.26 45.46
N ARG A 3 4.13 -9.04 45.64
CA ARG A 3 3.26 -8.41 44.61
C ARG A 3 3.73 -7.02 44.19
N ARG A 4 4.21 -6.19 45.13
CA ARG A 4 4.68 -4.83 44.81
C ARG A 4 6.01 -4.86 44.04
N ALA A 5 6.92 -5.75 44.43
CA ALA A 5 8.17 -5.97 43.70
C ALA A 5 7.91 -6.50 42.28
N TYR A 6 6.99 -7.46 42.13
CA TYR A 6 6.59 -8.00 40.83
C TYR A 6 5.90 -6.94 39.94
N SER A 7 5.00 -6.14 40.51
CA SER A 7 4.35 -5.03 39.79
C SER A 7 5.33 -3.96 39.35
N LEU A 8 6.36 -3.63 40.16
CA LEU A 8 7.41 -2.68 39.78
C LEU A 8 8.32 -3.25 38.68
N LEU A 9 8.69 -4.52 38.75
CA LEU A 9 9.45 -5.20 37.70
C LEU A 9 8.69 -5.22 36.38
N LEU A 10 7.40 -5.55 36.40
CA LEU A 10 6.54 -5.49 35.21
C LEU A 10 6.38 -4.07 34.69
N ALA A 11 6.17 -3.10 35.58
CA ALA A 11 6.03 -1.69 35.21
C ALA A 11 7.30 -1.11 34.56
N LEU A 12 8.50 -1.63 34.86
CA LEU A 12 9.73 -1.28 34.16
C LEU A 12 9.94 -2.12 32.87
N ALA A 13 9.55 -3.40 32.89
CA ALA A 13 9.71 -4.29 31.74
C ALA A 13 8.84 -3.87 30.55
N ILE A 14 7.62 -3.37 30.79
CA ILE A 14 6.69 -2.92 29.76
C ILE A 14 7.26 -1.74 28.93
N PRO A 15 7.66 -0.59 29.51
CA PRO A 15 8.22 0.51 28.74
C PRO A 15 9.54 0.14 28.08
N TRP A 16 10.36 -0.73 28.69
CA TRP A 16 11.57 -1.25 28.05
C TRP A 16 11.27 -2.14 26.84
N ALA A 17 10.27 -3.02 26.94
CA ALA A 17 9.83 -3.88 25.84
C ALA A 17 9.21 -3.05 24.71
N LEU A 18 8.35 -2.08 25.02
CA LEU A 18 7.77 -1.14 24.05
C LEU A 18 8.86 -0.31 23.36
N TRP A 19 9.84 0.19 24.12
CA TRP A 19 10.97 0.92 23.56
C TRP A 19 11.86 0.04 22.68
N ARG A 20 12.09 -1.22 23.07
CA ARG A 20 12.88 -2.18 22.28
C ARG A 20 12.16 -2.56 20.98
N LEU A 21 10.86 -2.84 21.04
CA LEU A 21 10.02 -3.12 19.87
C LEU A 21 9.92 -1.90 18.95
N GLY A 22 9.71 -0.71 19.52
CA GLY A 22 9.74 0.55 18.79
C GLY A 22 11.09 0.78 18.10
N ARG A 23 12.21 0.54 18.81
CA ARG A 23 13.56 0.65 18.22
C ARG A 23 13.85 -0.39 17.14
N VAL A 24 13.35 -1.62 17.26
CA VAL A 24 13.53 -2.64 16.22
C VAL A 24 12.68 -2.31 14.99
N SER A 25 11.45 -1.85 15.19
CA SER A 25 10.57 -1.35 14.12
C SER A 25 11.13 -0.09 13.43
N LEU A 26 11.81 0.78 14.20
CA LEU A 26 12.43 2.00 13.69
C LEU A 26 13.83 1.77 13.07
N ARG A 27 14.52 0.66 13.37
CA ARG A 27 15.89 0.43 12.87
C ARG A 27 15.97 -0.19 11.48
N GLN A 28 14.85 -0.36 10.80
CA GLN A 28 14.84 -0.83 9.42
C GLN A 28 15.30 0.30 8.49
N THR A 29 16.43 0.06 7.83
CA THR A 29 16.92 0.73 6.62
C THR A 29 15.77 0.83 5.62
N GLY A 30 15.14 2.00 5.54
CA GLY A 30 13.87 2.18 4.82
C GLY A 30 13.04 3.36 5.32
N GLN A 31 13.37 3.96 6.48
CA GLN A 31 12.63 5.13 6.99
C GLN A 31 12.54 6.31 6.01
N ARG A 32 13.60 6.57 5.24
CA ARG A 32 13.60 7.68 4.26
C ARG A 32 12.63 7.42 3.12
N GLU A 33 12.65 6.21 2.56
CA GLU A 33 11.71 5.78 1.52
C GLU A 33 10.28 5.71 2.07
N ALA A 34 10.10 5.17 3.26
CA ALA A 34 8.80 5.12 3.94
C ALA A 34 8.22 6.51 4.23
N THR A 35 9.07 7.48 4.61
CA THR A 35 8.66 8.88 4.82
C THR A 35 8.28 9.52 3.48
N ARG A 36 9.07 9.26 2.43
CA ARG A 36 8.82 9.75 1.08
C ARG A 36 7.49 9.24 0.53
N GLU A 37 7.23 7.93 0.64
CA GLU A 37 5.96 7.31 0.26
C GLU A 37 4.78 7.88 1.07
N ARG A 38 4.95 8.05 2.38
CA ARG A 38 3.94 8.67 3.25
C ARG A 38 3.63 10.13 2.89
N LEU A 39 4.58 10.85 2.31
CA LEU A 39 4.35 12.20 1.78
C LEU A 39 3.75 12.18 0.37
N GLY A 40 3.43 11.00 -0.18
CA GLY A 40 2.80 10.81 -1.48
C GLY A 40 3.79 10.67 -2.64
N TYR A 41 5.09 10.75 -2.40
CA TYR A 41 6.10 10.65 -3.45
C TYR A 41 6.38 9.19 -3.80
N ILE A 42 5.61 8.67 -4.75
CA ILE A 42 5.82 7.36 -5.38
C ILE A 42 6.26 7.52 -6.84
N GLU A 43 6.61 6.42 -7.49
CA GLU A 43 6.81 6.47 -8.94
C GLU A 43 5.47 6.73 -9.63
N PRO A 44 5.43 7.62 -10.65
CA PRO A 44 4.20 7.92 -11.37
C PRO A 44 3.59 6.65 -11.96
N GLN A 45 2.30 6.46 -11.74
CA GLN A 45 1.57 5.31 -12.26
C GLN A 45 0.92 5.67 -13.60
N SER A 46 0.82 4.69 -14.49
CA SER A 46 0.14 4.87 -15.77
C SER A 46 -1.36 5.05 -15.57
N SER A 47 -2.00 5.77 -16.49
CA SER A 47 -3.45 5.91 -16.48
C SER A 47 -4.13 4.54 -16.58
N GLY A 48 -5.18 4.31 -15.77
CA GLY A 48 -5.89 3.03 -15.75
C GLY A 48 -5.28 1.96 -14.83
N THR A 49 -4.26 2.31 -14.05
CA THR A 49 -3.71 1.44 -13.00
C THR A 49 -4.75 1.13 -11.93
N TYR A 50 -4.95 -0.16 -11.63
CA TYR A 50 -5.81 -0.60 -10.55
C TYR A 50 -5.09 -0.47 -9.22
N TRP A 51 -5.66 0.32 -8.32
CA TRP A 51 -5.12 0.50 -6.99
C TRP A 51 -5.86 -0.39 -5.98
N ILE A 52 -5.10 -1.20 -5.24
CA ILE A 52 -5.61 -2.03 -4.15
C ILE A 52 -4.96 -1.56 -2.84
N HIS A 53 -5.78 -1.42 -1.80
CA HIS A 53 -5.30 -1.15 -0.45
C HIS A 53 -5.55 -2.35 0.46
N ALA A 54 -4.52 -2.75 1.20
CA ALA A 54 -4.60 -3.77 2.23
C ALA A 54 -4.12 -3.18 3.57
N ALA A 55 -5.06 -2.95 4.48
CA ALA A 55 -4.82 -2.36 5.79
C ALA A 55 -4.22 -3.37 6.78
N SER A 56 -4.39 -4.67 6.53
CA SER A 56 -3.94 -5.75 7.42
C SER A 56 -3.18 -6.86 6.69
N LEU A 57 -2.44 -7.69 7.44
CA LEU A 57 -1.73 -8.85 6.88
C LEU A 57 -2.67 -9.87 6.25
N GLY A 58 -3.86 -10.05 6.83
CA GLY A 58 -4.89 -10.93 6.26
C GLY A 58 -5.38 -10.40 4.91
N GLU A 59 -5.58 -9.09 4.79
CA GLU A 59 -5.97 -8.46 3.54
C GLU A 59 -4.88 -8.50 2.48
N VAL A 60 -3.60 -8.43 2.86
CA VAL A 60 -2.48 -8.63 1.91
C VAL A 60 -2.57 -10.01 1.26
N GLN A 61 -2.88 -11.05 2.04
CA GLN A 61 -3.03 -12.41 1.51
C GLN A 61 -4.23 -12.52 0.55
N VAL A 62 -5.35 -11.86 0.88
CA VAL A 62 -6.53 -11.82 0.01
C VAL A 62 -6.24 -11.04 -1.27
N ALA A 63 -5.58 -9.89 -1.16
CA ALA A 63 -5.18 -9.06 -2.28
C ALA A 63 -4.23 -9.83 -3.21
N PHE A 64 -3.28 -10.59 -2.67
CA PHE A 64 -2.42 -11.46 -3.46
C PHE A 64 -3.22 -12.44 -4.34
N ASN A 65 -4.17 -13.18 -3.75
CA ASN A 65 -4.99 -14.15 -4.49
C ASN A 65 -5.86 -13.47 -5.56
N LEU A 66 -6.40 -12.29 -5.25
CA LEU A 66 -7.17 -11.48 -6.19
C LEU A 66 -6.30 -11.04 -7.37
N ILE A 67 -5.16 -10.43 -7.09
CA ILE A 67 -4.20 -9.94 -8.07
C ILE A 67 -3.72 -11.08 -8.97
N HIS A 68 -3.38 -12.22 -8.38
CA HIS A 68 -2.96 -13.40 -9.13
C HIS A 68 -4.05 -13.87 -10.09
N SER A 69 -5.30 -13.94 -9.61
CA SER A 69 -6.46 -14.34 -10.42
C SER A 69 -6.78 -13.35 -11.53
N LEU A 70 -6.55 -12.05 -11.31
CA LEU A 70 -6.68 -11.02 -12.32
C LEU A 70 -5.60 -11.15 -13.40
N ARG A 71 -4.34 -11.35 -13.00
CA ARG A 71 -3.22 -11.51 -13.95
C ARG A 71 -3.24 -12.80 -14.75
N GLN A 72 -3.94 -13.84 -14.28
CA GLN A 72 -4.20 -15.02 -15.10
C GLN A 72 -5.09 -14.71 -16.32
N LYS A 73 -5.96 -13.70 -16.22
CA LYS A 73 -6.84 -13.29 -17.32
C LYS A 73 -6.20 -12.21 -18.19
N ASP A 74 -5.41 -11.34 -17.57
CA ASP A 74 -4.72 -10.23 -18.24
C ASP A 74 -3.32 -10.05 -17.63
N PRO A 75 -2.27 -10.65 -18.24
CA PRO A 75 -0.91 -10.59 -17.70
C PRO A 75 -0.35 -9.18 -17.56
N ASP A 76 -0.81 -8.24 -18.40
CA ASP A 76 -0.28 -6.88 -18.48
C ASP A 76 -1.14 -5.88 -17.69
N LEU A 77 -2.09 -6.37 -16.89
CA LEU A 77 -2.94 -5.53 -16.06
C LEU A 77 -2.09 -4.68 -15.09
N PRO A 78 -2.13 -3.34 -15.21
CA PRO A 78 -1.38 -2.46 -14.31
C PRO A 78 -2.04 -2.46 -12.93
N VAL A 79 -1.31 -2.92 -11.92
CA VAL A 79 -1.81 -3.02 -10.53
C VAL A 79 -0.77 -2.49 -9.55
N VAL A 80 -1.23 -1.70 -8.58
CA VAL A 80 -0.44 -1.20 -7.44
C VAL A 80 -1.09 -1.65 -6.14
N LEU A 81 -0.30 -2.14 -5.19
CA LEU A 81 -0.75 -2.42 -3.83
C LEU A 81 -0.24 -1.35 -2.85
N THR A 82 -1.09 -0.94 -1.92
CA THR A 82 -0.67 -0.12 -0.77
C THR A 82 -0.93 -0.81 0.55
N THR A 83 -0.04 -0.59 1.51
CA THR A 83 -0.18 -1.11 2.87
C THR A 83 0.00 -0.02 3.92
N PHE A 84 -0.59 -0.21 5.10
CA PHE A 84 -0.50 0.79 6.16
C PHE A 84 0.84 0.76 6.92
N THR A 85 1.46 -0.42 7.03
CA THR A 85 2.64 -0.67 7.86
C THR A 85 3.82 -1.16 7.04
N ALA A 86 5.04 -0.82 7.48
CA ALA A 86 6.28 -1.29 6.84
C ALA A 86 6.40 -2.83 6.87
N THR A 87 5.88 -3.46 7.93
CA THR A 87 5.82 -4.93 8.02
C THR A 87 4.85 -5.52 7.00
N GLY A 88 3.68 -4.91 6.80
CA GLY A 88 2.74 -5.31 5.75
C GLY A 88 3.32 -5.13 4.35
N LYS A 89 4.07 -4.04 4.11
CA LYS A 89 4.80 -3.83 2.86
C LYS A 89 5.85 -4.92 2.60
N ALA A 90 6.70 -5.21 3.60
CA ALA A 90 7.73 -6.24 3.46
C ALA A 90 7.12 -7.61 3.16
N GLN A 91 6.07 -8.00 3.89
CA GLN A 91 5.37 -9.27 3.64
C GLN A 91 4.71 -9.29 2.26
N ALA A 92 4.10 -8.19 1.82
CA ALA A 92 3.51 -8.07 0.50
C ALA A 92 4.56 -8.21 -0.62
N GLN A 93 5.75 -7.62 -0.45
CA GLN A 93 6.86 -7.74 -1.39
C GLN A 93 7.44 -9.16 -1.48
N GLU A 94 7.35 -9.96 -0.40
CA GLU A 94 7.77 -11.36 -0.41
C GLU A 94 6.80 -12.26 -1.17
N VAL A 95 5.49 -11.98 -1.11
CA VAL A 95 4.47 -12.82 -1.75
C VAL A 95 4.14 -12.37 -3.17
N LEU A 96 4.20 -11.07 -3.47
CA LEU A 96 3.84 -10.55 -4.79
C LEU A 96 4.99 -10.67 -5.81
N PRO A 97 4.68 -10.83 -7.10
CA PRO A 97 5.67 -10.71 -8.16
C PRO A 97 6.35 -9.34 -8.15
N PRO A 98 7.66 -9.23 -8.48
CA PRO A 98 8.38 -7.96 -8.52
C PRO A 98 7.79 -6.90 -9.47
N ALA A 99 7.00 -7.34 -10.45
CA ALA A 99 6.29 -6.48 -11.38
C ALA A 99 5.13 -5.69 -10.74
N ILE A 100 4.77 -5.99 -9.48
CA ILE A 100 3.67 -5.33 -8.78
C ILE A 100 4.25 -4.44 -7.71
N PRO A 101 4.29 -3.11 -7.94
CA PRO A 101 4.82 -2.19 -6.96
C PRO A 101 3.95 -2.18 -5.70
N VAL A 102 4.63 -2.15 -4.55
CA VAL A 102 4.00 -2.07 -3.23
C VAL A 102 4.51 -0.81 -2.54
N TYR A 103 3.61 0.10 -2.16
CA TYR A 103 3.95 1.34 -1.46
C TYR A 103 3.26 1.41 -0.09
N LEU A 104 3.79 2.26 0.81
CA LEU A 104 3.02 2.67 1.97
C LEU A 104 1.90 3.62 1.56
N LEU A 105 0.76 3.49 2.25
CA LEU A 105 -0.34 4.43 2.10
C LEU A 105 0.16 5.87 2.44
N PRO A 106 -0.18 6.88 1.62
CA PRO A 106 0.13 8.27 1.93
C PRO A 106 -0.55 8.68 3.24
N LEU A 107 0.00 9.70 3.89
CA LEU A 107 -0.67 10.35 5.01
C LEU A 107 -1.96 10.97 4.54
N ASP A 108 -2.95 10.98 5.42
CA ASP A 108 -4.27 11.59 5.19
C ASP A 108 -4.19 13.12 5.30
N HIS A 109 -3.35 13.69 4.45
CA HIS A 109 -3.12 15.12 4.32
C HIS A 109 -3.29 15.47 2.84
N PRO A 110 -4.04 16.52 2.49
CA PRO A 110 -4.37 16.84 1.09
C PRO A 110 -3.15 16.86 0.17
N PHE A 111 -2.04 17.45 0.63
CA PHE A 111 -0.76 17.44 -0.10
C PHE A 111 -0.29 16.04 -0.49
N ALA A 112 -0.28 15.10 0.45
CA ALA A 112 0.23 13.76 0.21
C ALA A 112 -0.71 12.94 -0.66
N VAL A 113 -2.03 13.09 -0.47
CA VAL A 113 -3.04 12.42 -1.30
C VAL A 113 -2.99 12.91 -2.74
N VAL A 114 -2.91 14.24 -2.95
CA VAL A 114 -2.79 14.82 -4.30
C VAL A 114 -1.52 14.30 -4.96
N THR A 115 -0.36 14.44 -4.31
CA THR A 115 0.93 13.98 -4.84
C THR A 115 0.92 12.48 -5.17
N PHE A 116 0.26 11.66 -4.33
CA PHE A 116 0.15 10.22 -4.56
C PHE A 116 -0.78 9.87 -5.73
N SER A 117 -1.86 10.64 -5.90
CA SER A 117 -2.89 10.40 -6.92
C SER A 117 -2.55 10.99 -8.28
N GLU A 118 -1.55 11.86 -8.36
CA GLU A 118 -1.14 12.51 -9.61
C GLU A 118 -0.68 11.44 -10.61
N PRO A 119 -1.46 11.21 -11.68
CA PRO A 119 -1.11 10.20 -12.66
C PRO A 119 -0.01 10.74 -13.58
N ALA A 120 0.79 9.84 -14.16
CA ALA A 120 1.80 10.23 -15.16
C ALA A 120 1.15 10.88 -16.40
N GLU A 121 -0.08 10.46 -16.72
CA GLU A 121 -0.88 10.93 -17.85
C GLU A 121 -2.36 11.06 -17.43
N THR A 122 -3.08 12.06 -17.94
CA THR A 122 -4.48 12.27 -17.60
C THR A 122 -5.33 11.08 -18.10
N PRO A 123 -6.08 10.39 -17.23
CA PRO A 123 -6.86 9.23 -17.65
C PRO A 123 -7.97 9.62 -18.63
N ASP A 124 -7.88 9.18 -19.89
CA ASP A 124 -9.00 9.26 -20.84
C ASP A 124 -9.96 8.09 -20.58
N TRP A 125 -10.71 8.18 -19.48
CA TRP A 125 -11.71 7.17 -19.08
C TRP A 125 -12.82 6.96 -20.12
N ARG A 126 -12.90 7.83 -21.15
CA ARG A 126 -13.80 7.67 -22.30
C ARG A 126 -13.30 6.65 -23.31
N ARG A 127 -12.07 6.14 -23.21
CA ARG A 127 -11.56 5.09 -24.11
C ARG A 127 -11.75 3.70 -23.52
N ASP A 128 -12.23 2.79 -24.36
CA ASP A 128 -12.20 1.36 -24.07
C ASP A 128 -10.77 0.81 -24.15
N ARG A 129 -10.59 -0.47 -23.79
CA ARG A 129 -9.30 -1.16 -23.82
C ARG A 129 -8.59 -1.15 -25.18
N ASN A 130 -9.30 -0.85 -26.27
CA ASN A 130 -8.75 -0.82 -27.63
C ASN A 130 -8.38 0.61 -28.07
N GLY A 131 -8.46 1.60 -27.17
CA GLY A 131 -8.19 3.00 -27.48
C GLY A 131 -9.32 3.67 -28.27
N ASN A 132 -10.46 3.00 -28.45
CA ASN A 132 -11.63 3.57 -29.09
C ASN A 132 -12.45 4.33 -28.06
N LEU A 133 -13.07 5.43 -28.47
CA LEU A 133 -14.09 6.06 -27.65
C LEU A 133 -15.18 5.03 -27.35
N ALA A 134 -15.50 4.82 -26.08
CA ALA A 134 -16.60 3.98 -25.64
C ALA A 134 -17.84 4.43 -26.41
N GLN A 135 -18.25 3.62 -27.40
CA GLN A 135 -19.32 4.00 -28.30
C GLN A 135 -20.55 4.31 -27.44
N SER A 136 -20.99 5.56 -27.49
CA SER A 136 -22.20 6.02 -26.82
C SER A 136 -23.39 5.32 -27.50
N GLY A 137 -23.74 4.16 -26.95
CA GLY A 137 -25.02 3.52 -27.23
C GLY A 137 -26.11 4.28 -26.51
N ALA A 138 -26.59 5.37 -27.12
CA ALA A 138 -27.94 5.89 -26.94
C ALA A 138 -28.28 6.86 -28.07
N GLY A 139 -28.54 6.30 -29.25
CA GLY A 139 -29.67 6.80 -30.01
C GLY A 139 -30.93 6.39 -29.24
N LEU A 140 -31.63 7.38 -28.67
CA LEU A 140 -33.02 7.31 -28.25
C LEU A 140 -33.49 8.77 -28.14
N LEU A 141 -34.20 9.17 -29.20
CA LEU A 141 -35.28 10.16 -29.31
C LEU A 141 -35.31 11.33 -28.32
#